data_AF-A0A3P3YI09-F1
#
_entry.id   AF-A0A3P3YI09-F1
#
_cell.length_a   1.000
_cell.length_b   1.000
_cell.length_c   1.000
_cell.angle_alpha   90.00
_cell.angle_beta   90.00
_cell.angle_gamma   90.00
#
_symmetry.space_group_name_H-M   'P 1'
#
loop_
_entity.id
_entity.type
_entity.pdbx_description
1 polymer ?
#
loop_
_entity_poly.entity_id
_entity_poly.type
_entity_poly.pdbx_seq_one_letter_code
_entity_poly.pdbx_strand_id
1 'polypeptide(L)'
;MFVVSQRLNRSVRRRMADRDQVDARRDGARDGARDETIERLLGYASEPEGSRQDVHSLYHEIMDAWPVDLFSREAADASVRLLWSMYLPQIAAPRPSMASPQPPASPRSDPEQ
;
A
#
# COMPACT_ATOMS: atom_id res chain seq x y z
N MET A 1 -3.51 24.58 -46.26
CA MET A 1 -4.59 24.80 -45.27
C MET A 1 -4.54 23.66 -44.24
N PHE A 2 -3.85 23.85 -43.10
CA PHE A 2 -3.59 22.82 -42.08
C PHE A 2 -4.67 22.82 -40.98
N VAL A 3 -5.86 22.30 -41.28
CA VAL A 3 -6.98 22.27 -40.30
C VAL A 3 -7.07 20.94 -39.53
N VAL A 4 -6.31 19.93 -39.94
CA VAL A 4 -6.26 18.61 -39.29
C VAL A 4 -5.47 18.66 -37.97
N SER A 5 -4.45 19.52 -37.89
CA SER A 5 -3.56 19.61 -36.73
C SER A 5 -4.23 20.17 -35.47
N GLN A 6 -5.16 21.12 -35.59
CA GLN A 6 -5.79 21.75 -34.40
C GLN A 6 -6.74 20.81 -33.67
N ARG A 7 -7.54 20.01 -34.39
CA ARG A 7 -8.46 19.04 -33.75
C ARG A 7 -7.69 17.91 -33.07
N LEU A 8 -6.59 17.44 -33.68
CA LEU A 8 -5.73 16.41 -33.08
C LEU A 8 -5.04 16.94 -31.81
N ASN A 9 -4.52 18.18 -31.86
CA ASN A 9 -3.87 18.82 -30.71
C ASN A 9 -4.86 19.03 -29.54
N ARG A 10 -6.12 19.40 -29.82
CA ARG A 10 -7.17 19.55 -28.80
C ARG A 10 -7.53 18.23 -28.13
N SER A 11 -7.63 17.14 -28.90
CA SER A 11 -7.93 15.81 -28.38
C SER A 11 -6.79 15.23 -27.55
N VAL A 12 -5.53 15.44 -27.96
CA VAL A 12 -4.36 15.01 -27.18
C VAL A 12 -4.23 15.80 -25.89
N ARG A 13 -4.40 17.13 -25.92
CA ARG A 13 -4.40 17.98 -24.72
C ARG A 13 -5.52 17.62 -23.74
N ARG A 14 -6.72 17.29 -24.23
CA ARG A 14 -7.82 16.78 -23.37
C ARG A 14 -7.47 15.45 -22.73
N ARG A 15 -6.90 14.49 -23.47
CA ARG A 15 -6.47 13.20 -22.90
C ARG A 15 -5.35 13.34 -21.89
N MET A 16 -4.40 14.25 -22.11
CA MET A 16 -3.36 14.57 -21.12
C MET A 16 -3.97 15.20 -19.87
N ALA A 17 -4.83 16.21 -20.03
CA ALA A 17 -5.49 16.86 -18.89
C ALA A 17 -6.37 15.90 -18.08
N ASP A 18 -7.04 14.95 -18.74
CA ASP A 18 -7.84 13.90 -18.07
C ASP A 18 -6.96 12.93 -17.27
N ARG A 19 -5.81 12.56 -17.84
CA ARG A 19 -4.81 11.70 -17.18
C ARG A 19 -4.16 12.39 -15.98
N ASP A 20 -3.72 13.64 -16.13
CA ASP A 20 -3.19 14.46 -15.03
C ASP A 20 -4.19 14.60 -13.89
N GLN A 21 -5.50 14.72 -14.20
CA GLN A 21 -6.53 14.84 -13.18
C GLN A 21 -6.75 13.53 -12.41
N VAL A 22 -6.66 12.38 -13.09
CA VAL A 22 -6.71 11.05 -12.45
C VAL A 22 -5.46 10.79 -11.61
N ASP A 23 -4.28 11.16 -12.10
CA ASP A 23 -3.02 11.01 -11.38
C ASP A 23 -2.99 11.94 -10.14
N ALA A 24 -3.43 13.19 -10.26
CA ALA A 24 -3.56 14.11 -9.12
C ALA A 24 -4.56 13.61 -8.06
N ARG A 25 -5.67 12.98 -8.48
CA ARG A 25 -6.62 12.34 -7.56
C ARG A 25 -6.02 11.14 -6.85
N ARG A 26 -5.21 10.34 -7.55
CA ARG A 26 -4.49 9.21 -6.96
C ARG A 26 -3.48 9.68 -5.94
N ASP A 27 -2.70 10.70 -6.26
CA ASP A 27 -1.68 11.22 -5.34
C ASP A 27 -2.32 11.87 -4.10
N GLY A 28 -3.38 12.67 -4.26
CA GLY A 28 -4.12 13.21 -3.11
C GLY A 28 -4.72 12.13 -2.20
N ALA A 29 -5.18 11.02 -2.78
CA ALA A 29 -5.67 9.89 -2.01
C ALA A 29 -4.56 9.10 -1.30
N ARG A 30 -3.34 9.03 -1.88
CA ARG A 30 -2.16 8.45 -1.20
C ARG A 30 -1.79 9.25 0.01
N ASP A 31 -1.70 10.57 -0.16
CA ASP A 31 -1.29 11.46 0.92
C ASP A 31 -2.30 11.40 2.07
N GLY A 32 -3.61 11.41 1.76
CA GLY A 32 -4.66 11.21 2.77
C GLY A 32 -4.55 9.86 3.50
N ALA A 33 -4.42 8.76 2.76
CA ALA A 33 -4.30 7.43 3.38
C ALA A 33 -3.01 7.28 4.21
N ARG A 34 -1.92 7.91 3.76
CA ARG A 34 -0.65 7.97 4.48
C ARG A 34 -0.82 8.74 5.79
N ASP A 35 -1.37 9.94 5.75
CA ASP A 35 -1.53 10.79 6.92
C ASP A 35 -2.43 10.10 7.97
N GLU A 36 -3.55 9.51 7.52
CA GLU A 36 -4.43 8.73 8.39
C GLU A 36 -3.72 7.51 9.00
N THR A 37 -2.89 6.82 8.21
CA THR A 37 -2.06 5.71 8.72
C THR A 37 -1.11 6.21 9.81
N ILE A 38 -0.45 7.35 9.60
CA ILE A 38 0.48 7.93 10.57
C ILE A 38 -0.25 8.30 11.86
N GLU A 39 -1.40 8.96 11.76
CA GLU A 39 -2.20 9.35 12.92
C GLU A 39 -2.61 8.12 13.76
N ARG A 40 -3.05 7.03 13.12
CA ARG A 40 -3.42 5.80 13.81
C ARG A 40 -2.23 5.11 14.48
N LEU A 41 -1.08 5.05 13.80
CA LEU A 41 0.14 4.45 14.36
C LEU A 41 0.66 5.26 15.55
N LEU A 42 0.63 6.59 15.47
CA LEU A 42 1.01 7.48 16.58
C LEU A 42 0.03 7.38 17.75
N GLY A 43 -1.27 7.31 17.46
CA GLY A 43 -2.32 7.06 18.45
C GLY A 43 -2.04 5.78 19.22
N TYR A 44 -1.84 4.67 18.50
CA TYR A 44 -1.48 3.39 19.09
C TYR A 44 -0.19 3.43 19.93
N ALA A 45 0.86 4.12 19.45
CA ALA A 45 2.11 4.28 20.18
C ALA A 45 1.91 5.04 21.51
N SER A 46 1.00 6.02 21.52
CA SER A 46 0.69 6.85 22.68
C SER A 46 -0.21 6.16 23.72
N GLU A 47 -0.93 5.10 23.33
CA GLU A 47 -1.79 4.37 24.25
C GLU A 47 -1.00 3.52 25.27
N PRO A 48 -1.46 3.46 26.53
CA PRO A 48 -0.89 2.59 27.54
C PRO A 48 -1.11 1.11 27.20
N GLU A 49 -0.14 0.24 27.47
CA GLU A 49 -0.17 -1.18 27.07
C GLU A 49 -1.44 -1.94 27.48
N GLY A 50 -2.03 -1.62 28.63
CA GLY A 50 -3.26 -2.27 29.11
C GLY A 50 -4.54 -1.89 28.36
N SER A 51 -4.49 -0.86 27.50
CA SER A 51 -5.63 -0.37 26.71
C SER A 51 -5.38 -0.46 25.20
N ARG A 52 -4.17 -0.87 24.78
CA ARG A 52 -3.83 -0.99 23.37
C ARG A 52 -4.73 -2.01 22.68
N GLN A 53 -5.28 -1.60 21.55
CA GLN A 53 -5.98 -2.53 20.66
C GLN A 53 -5.05 -3.61 20.11
N ASP A 54 -5.61 -4.71 19.64
CA ASP A 54 -4.81 -5.77 19.04
C ASP A 54 -4.10 -5.30 17.75
N VAL A 55 -2.84 -5.73 17.57
CA VAL A 55 -1.98 -5.32 16.46
C VAL A 55 -2.53 -5.76 15.10
N HIS A 56 -3.17 -6.94 15.02
CA HIS A 56 -3.80 -7.38 13.76
C HIS A 56 -5.03 -6.55 13.45
N SER A 57 -5.80 -6.19 14.48
CA SER A 57 -6.98 -5.32 14.34
C SER A 57 -6.58 -3.93 13.83
N LEU A 58 -5.57 -3.30 14.43
CA LEU A 58 -5.02 -2.02 13.95
C LEU A 58 -4.57 -2.09 12.50
N TYR A 59 -3.86 -3.15 12.14
CA TYR A 59 -3.37 -3.33 10.78
C TYR A 59 -4.52 -3.48 9.77
N HIS A 60 -5.55 -4.26 10.10
CA HIS A 60 -6.74 -4.41 9.27
C HIS A 60 -7.48 -3.07 9.10
N GLU A 61 -7.69 -2.35 10.19
CA GLU A 61 -8.33 -1.04 10.15
C GLU A 61 -7.58 -0.05 9.28
N ILE A 62 -6.24 -0.01 9.38
CA ILE A 62 -5.41 0.83 8.52
C ILE A 62 -5.57 0.39 7.07
N MET A 63 -5.45 -0.91 6.78
CA MET A 63 -5.55 -1.43 5.41
C MET A 63 -6.92 -1.21 4.76
N ASP A 64 -7.99 -1.09 5.55
CA ASP A 64 -9.35 -0.77 5.07
C ASP A 64 -9.55 0.73 4.82
N ALA A 65 -8.74 1.60 5.42
CA ALA A 65 -8.73 3.03 5.10
C ALA A 65 -8.09 3.34 3.74
N TRP A 66 -7.28 2.42 3.21
CA TRP A 66 -6.62 2.60 1.92
C TRP A 66 -7.60 2.39 0.76
N PRO A 67 -7.76 3.36 -0.17
CA PRO A 67 -8.74 3.28 -1.23
C PRO A 67 -8.37 2.19 -2.25
N VAL A 68 -9.07 1.06 -2.19
CA VAL A 68 -8.88 -0.12 -3.04
C VAL A 68 -9.07 0.15 -4.54
N ASP A 69 -9.84 1.18 -4.89
CA ASP A 69 -10.04 1.61 -6.28
C ASP A 69 -8.81 2.30 -6.88
N LEU A 70 -7.92 2.80 -6.02
CA LEU A 70 -6.74 3.58 -6.40
C LEU A 70 -5.43 2.80 -6.15
N PHE A 71 -5.45 1.82 -5.24
CA PHE A 71 -4.30 1.03 -4.82
C PHE A 71 -4.54 -0.46 -4.92
N SER A 72 -3.57 -1.21 -5.45
CA SER A 72 -3.54 -2.64 -5.24
C SER A 72 -3.31 -2.94 -3.76
N ARG A 73 -3.88 -4.05 -3.27
CA ARG A 73 -3.72 -4.49 -1.87
C ARG A 73 -2.23 -4.67 -1.51
N GLU A 74 -1.40 -5.15 -2.44
CA GLU A 74 0.04 -5.29 -2.25
C GLU A 74 0.76 -3.94 -2.08
N ALA A 75 0.40 -2.93 -2.88
CA ALA A 75 1.00 -1.61 -2.76
C ALA A 75 0.61 -0.93 -1.44
N ALA A 76 -0.64 -1.11 -1.00
CA ALA A 76 -1.10 -0.67 0.31
C ALA A 76 -0.35 -1.40 1.44
N ASP A 77 -0.26 -2.73 1.39
CA ASP A 77 0.46 -3.54 2.39
C ASP A 77 1.92 -3.11 2.54
N ALA A 78 2.65 -2.97 1.43
CA ALA A 78 4.04 -2.55 1.43
C ALA A 78 4.21 -1.14 2.03
N SER A 79 3.31 -0.21 1.69
CA SER A 79 3.35 1.16 2.18
C SER A 79 3.04 1.24 3.68
N VAL A 80 2.00 0.53 4.14
CA VAL A 80 1.65 0.46 5.55
C VAL A 80 2.80 -0.16 6.36
N ARG A 81 3.45 -1.22 5.87
CA ARG A 81 4.62 -1.81 6.53
C ARG A 81 5.81 -0.87 6.62
N LEU A 82 6.07 -0.09 5.58
CA LEU A 82 7.13 0.91 5.59
C LEU A 82 6.84 1.98 6.66
N LEU A 83 5.60 2.47 6.73
CA LEU A 83 5.19 3.41 7.78
C LEU A 83 5.29 2.75 9.16
N TRP A 84 4.85 1.51 9.29
CA TRP A 84 4.92 0.74 10.52
C TRP A 84 6.34 0.63 11.07
N SER A 85 7.32 0.29 10.23
CA SER A 85 8.72 0.16 10.67
C SER A 85 9.33 1.50 11.08
N MET A 86 8.84 2.62 10.56
CA MET A 86 9.29 3.96 10.95
C MET A 86 8.69 4.42 12.28
N TYR A 87 7.39 4.20 12.51
CA TYR A 87 6.69 4.73 13.69
C TYR A 87 6.59 3.72 14.85
N LEU A 88 6.61 2.43 14.56
CA LEU A 88 6.55 1.34 15.54
C LEU A 88 7.72 0.35 15.33
N PRO A 89 8.99 0.78 15.38
CA PRO A 89 10.14 -0.06 15.06
C PRO A 89 10.30 -1.28 15.97
N GLN A 90 9.80 -1.19 17.20
CA GLN A 90 9.84 -2.26 18.21
C GLN A 90 8.68 -3.27 18.10
N ILE A 91 7.72 -3.04 17.20
CA ILE A 91 6.53 -3.90 17.05
C ILE A 91 6.52 -4.47 15.64
N ALA A 92 6.60 -5.79 15.52
CA ALA A 92 6.55 -6.45 14.23
C ALA A 92 5.17 -6.24 13.56
N ALA A 93 5.17 -5.74 12.33
CA ALA A 93 3.96 -5.65 11.52
C ALA A 93 3.38 -7.08 11.27
N PRO A 94 2.05 -7.27 11.30
CA PRO A 94 1.42 -8.55 11.01
C PRO A 94 1.91 -9.12 9.68
N ARG A 95 2.26 -10.39 9.61
CA ARG A 95 2.77 -11.00 8.37
C ARG A 95 1.64 -11.06 7.34
N PRO A 96 1.92 -10.82 6.04
CA PRO A 96 0.91 -11.05 5.04
C PRO A 96 0.63 -12.55 5.02
N SER A 97 -0.63 -12.96 4.85
CA SER A 97 -0.98 -14.34 4.51
C SER A 97 -0.55 -14.68 3.09
N MET A 98 0.69 -14.39 2.73
CA MET A 98 1.33 -15.01 1.59
C MET A 98 1.97 -16.28 2.09
N ALA A 99 1.57 -17.38 1.43
CA ALA A 99 2.01 -18.74 1.65
C ALA A 99 3.43 -18.79 2.21
N SER A 100 3.61 -19.54 3.29
CA SER A 100 4.91 -19.97 3.77
C SER A 100 5.81 -20.27 2.57
N PRO A 101 7.01 -19.67 2.44
CA PRO A 101 7.94 -20.09 1.42
C PRO A 101 8.09 -21.60 1.62
N GLN A 102 7.66 -22.37 0.62
CA GLN A 102 7.79 -23.81 0.65
C GLN A 102 9.28 -24.06 0.90
N PRO A 103 9.66 -24.71 2.02
CA PRO A 103 11.06 -24.96 2.28
C PRO A 103 11.62 -25.71 1.06
N PRO A 104 12.81 -25.35 0.57
CA PRO A 104 13.40 -26.05 -0.57
C PRO A 104 13.38 -27.54 -0.24
N ALA A 105 12.74 -28.33 -1.10
CA ALA A 105 12.70 -29.77 -0.94
C ALA A 105 14.15 -30.24 -0.78
N SER A 106 14.49 -30.79 0.39
CA SER A 106 15.81 -31.33 0.62
C SER A 106 16.08 -32.35 -0.50
N PRO A 107 17.17 -32.23 -1.26
CA PRO A 107 17.52 -33.27 -2.21
C PRO A 107 17.69 -34.55 -1.39
N ARG A 108 16.85 -35.54 -1.65
CA ARG A 108 17.08 -36.91 -1.20
C ARG A 108 18.50 -37.25 -1.62
N SER A 109 19.39 -37.45 -0.65
CA SER A 109 20.61 -38.21 -0.86
C SER A 109 20.14 -39.60 -1.29
N ASP A 110 20.24 -39.89 -2.58
CA ASP A 110 20.11 -41.23 -3.12
C ASP A 110 21.29 -42.07 -2.60
N PRO A 111 21.09 -43.11 -1.79
CA PRO A 111 22.09 -44.14 -1.59
C PRO A 111 21.76 -45.27 -2.57
N GLU A 112 21.99 -45.05 -3.87
CA GLU A 112 22.03 -46.17 -4.80
C GLU A 112 23.37 -46.90 -4.62
N GLN A 113 23.23 -48.16 -4.23
CA GLN A 113 24.25 -49.18 -4.12
C GLN A 113 24.77 -49.63 -5.48
#